data_AF-A0A4Q5QSJ3-F1
#
_entry.id   AF-A0A4Q5QSJ3-F1
#
_cell.length_a   1.000
_cell.length_b   1.000
_cell.length_c   1.000
_cell.angle_alpha   90.00
_cell.angle_beta   90.00
_cell.angle_gamma   90.00
#
_symmetry.space_group_name_H-M   'P 1'
#
loop_
_entity.id
_entity.type
_entity.pdbx_description
1 polymer ?
#
loop_
_entity_poly.entity_id
_entity_poly.type
_entity_poly.pdbx_seq_one_letter_code
_entity_poly.pdbx_strand_id
1 'polypeptide(L)' 'MDRTAKADLVSTLNGVFANTAVVVVAHYKGLTVADMQKLRSQ' A
#
# COMPACT_ATOMS: atom_id res chain seq x y z
N MET A 1 14.20 4.44 -7.86
CA MET A 1 13.57 3.24 -8.45
C MET A 1 13.87 3.26 -9.92
N ASP A 2 14.45 2.17 -10.45
CA ASP A 2 14.56 1.99 -11.89
C ASP A 2 13.22 1.52 -12.49
N ARG A 3 13.15 1.47 -13.83
CA ARG A 3 11.92 1.11 -14.55
C ARG A 3 11.54 -0.36 -14.34
N THR A 4 12.52 -1.23 -14.12
CA THR A 4 12.32 -2.68 -13.91
C THR A 4 11.67 -2.93 -12.56
N ALA A 5 12.24 -2.38 -11.49
CA ALA A 5 11.71 -2.44 -10.13
C ALA A 5 10.29 -1.84 -10.04
N LYS A 6 9.99 -0.81 -10.84
CA LYS A 6 8.63 -0.27 -10.94
C LYS A 6 7.67 -1.24 -11.63
N ALA A 7 8.10 -1.93 -12.68
CA ALA A 7 7.27 -2.93 -13.36
C ALA A 7 6.94 -4.12 -12.44
N ASP A 8 7.92 -4.59 -11.67
CA ASP A 8 7.73 -5.67 -10.69
C ASP A 8 6.76 -5.26 -9.57
N LEU A 9 6.87 -4.01 -9.09
CA LEU A 9 5.94 -3.46 -8.10
C LEU A 9 4.51 -3.39 -8.65
N VAL A 10 4.34 -2.94 -9.90
CA VAL A 10 3.01 -2.88 -10.56
C VAL A 10 2.41 -4.27 -10.70
N SER A 11 3.20 -5.26 -11.10
CA SER A 11 2.75 -6.66 -11.19
C SER A 11 2.27 -7.17 -9.82
N THR A 12 3.04 -6.91 -8.77
CA THR A 12 2.70 -7.30 -7.40
C THR A 12 1.39 -6.66 -6.93
N LEU A 13 1.23 -5.35 -7.13
CA LEU A 13 0.03 -4.62 -6.71
C LEU A 13 -1.22 -5.09 -7.47
N ASN A 14 -1.11 -5.37 -8.77
CA ASN A 14 -2.21 -5.94 -9.56
C ASN A 14 -2.67 -7.29 -9.00
N GLY A 15 -1.74 -8.15 -8.60
CA GLY A 15 -2.05 -9.43 -7.97
C GLY A 15 -2.77 -9.25 -6.62
N VAL A 16 -2.35 -8.29 -5.80
CA VAL A 16 -3.03 -7.98 -4.53
C VAL A 16 -4.46 -7.49 -4.81
N PHE A 17 -4.65 -6.53 -5.72
CA PHE A 17 -5.98 -5.99 -6.02
C PHE A 17 -6.94 -7.03 -6.59
N ALA A 18 -6.47 -7.97 -7.42
CA ALA A 18 -7.31 -9.05 -7.93
C ALA A 18 -7.81 -10.01 -6.83
N ASN A 19 -7.04 -10.19 -5.76
CA ASN A 19 -7.36 -11.10 -4.65
C ASN A 19 -8.10 -10.43 -3.50
N THR A 20 -8.23 -9.10 -3.50
CA THR A 20 -8.83 -8.35 -2.39
C THR A 20 -10.26 -7.92 -2.75
N ALA A 21 -11.23 -8.19 -1.88
CA ALA A 21 -12.64 -7.86 -2.14
C ALA A 21 -12.96 -6.35 -2.03
N VAL A 22 -12.24 -5.62 -1.18
CA VAL A 22 -12.46 -4.20 -0.91
C VAL A 22 -11.13 -3.47 -0.80
N VAL A 23 -11.01 -2.31 -1.45
CA VAL A 23 -9.84 -1.43 -1.40
C VAL A 23 -10.29 -0.02 -1.00
N VAL A 24 -9.62 0.57 0.00
CA VAL A 24 -9.91 1.93 0.49
C VAL A 24 -8.70 2.83 0.23
N VAL A 25 -8.93 3.99 -0.38
CA VAL A 25 -7.90 5.01 -0.62
C VAL A 25 -7.98 6.07 0.48
N ALA A 26 -6.88 6.26 1.22
CA ALA A 26 -6.79 7.24 2.31
C ALA A 26 -5.52 8.10 2.19
N HIS A 27 -5.60 9.34 2.65
CA HIS A 27 -4.46 10.24 2.75
C HIS A 27 -3.78 10.08 4.11
N TYR A 28 -2.50 9.71 4.11
CA TYR A 28 -1.71 9.55 5.35
C TYR A 28 -0.98 10.83 5.78
N LYS A 29 -1.15 11.94 5.05
CA LYS A 29 -0.43 13.20 5.32
C LYS A 29 -0.81 13.72 6.71
N GLY A 30 0.19 13.86 7.59
CA GLY A 30 0.01 14.36 8.94
C GLY A 30 -0.04 13.29 10.04
N LEU A 31 -0.01 12.00 9.70
CA LEU A 31 0.18 10.94 10.70
C LEU A 31 1.66 10.77 11.05
N THR A 32 1.94 10.60 12.34
CA THR A 32 3.27 10.19 12.79
C THR A 32 3.50 8.70 12.55
N VAL A 33 4.76 8.26 12.65
CA VAL A 33 5.10 6.83 12.57
C VAL A 33 4.37 6.03 13.66
N ALA A 34 4.22 6.59 14.87
CA ALA A 34 3.51 5.94 15.97
C ALA A 34 2.01 5.74 15.65
N ASP A 35 1.36 6.76 15.07
CA ASP A 35 -0.04 6.66 14.66
C ASP A 35 -0.23 5.59 13.56
N MET A 36 0.70 5.52 12.60
CA MET A 36 0.69 4.51 11.54
C MET A 36 0.93 3.10 12.06
N GLN A 37 1.75 2.93 13.10
CA GLN A 37 1.95 1.62 13.75
C GLN A 37 0.69 1.15 14.45
N LYS A 38 0.02 2.06 15.19
CA LYS A 38 -1.26 1.77 15.86
C LYS A 38 -2.38 1.41 14.88
N LEU A 39 -2.41 2.01 13.69
CA LEU A 39 -3.39 1.66 12.66
C LEU A 39 -3.12 0.28 12.03
N ARG A 40 -1.85 -0.10 11.87
CA ARG A 40 -1.46 -1.41 11.33
C ARG A 40 -1.69 -2.59 12.28
N SER A 41 -1.74 -2.32 13.59
CA SER A 41 -1.98 -3.34 14.61
C SER A 41 -3.45 -3.59 14.93
N GLN A 42 -4.36 -2.79 14.35
CA GLN A 42 -5.81 -3.02 14.42
C GLN A 42 -6.20 -4.12 13.44
#